data_AF-A0A959FAF3-F1
#
_entry.id   AF-A0A959FAF3-F1
#
_cell.length_a   1.000
_cell.length_b   1.000
_cell.length_c   1.000
_cell.angle_alpha   90.00
_cell.angle_beta   90.00
_cell.angle_gamma   90.00
#
_symmetry.space_group_name_H-M   'P 1'
#
loop_
_entity.id
_entity.type
_entity.pdbx_description
1 polymer ?
#
loop_
_entity_poly.entity_id
_entity_poly.type
_entity_poly.pdbx_seq_one_letter_code
_entity_poly.pdbx_strand_id
1 'polypeptide(L)'
;MTKEKDNPEAIPAYWLFQSNAHIFRLRDALRAEVPFSLAVRAHQDRIKIGDKLIIWQTGQEQGCYALGSVISAPEMESLLPEERPYYKQNVEEGKRVAVAIEYNLWDRPLTPESLAGYTAFDDFYAGLPGSSYRATRAQYQAIESLVRQQNTLHEPQMEYFIQPGFYPPLNLILFGPPGTGKTYRTINHALAIIENRPLEELELEDRSALKKRFDEYRANGRIAFVTFHQSFTYEDFIEGIKPVSIEGQVHYRVEPGIFRQLCSRAEAAAGVHIGNWDGVDRFVLIIDEINRGNLPAIFGELISLIEPNKRAGCAEALNTILPYSKETFHVPANLYLLGTMNTADRSTESLDIALRRRFSFLEVPSDHRLIPKLARAPMAAGVDLEKLLLTINDRLEALLDEQARIGHAYFLNIEDLDDLRGVFELHILPLLREYFYHDVAKIGLILGRSFVVDDVGMKTSFADFDHPHAEAMSHQRRFRLRPVRELVERDFIQVYDPEY
;
A
#
# COMPACT_ATOMS: atom_id res chain seq x y z
N MET A 1 50.82 3.02 -10.28
CA MET A 1 50.12 3.01 -8.97
C MET A 1 49.61 4.41 -8.68
N THR A 2 48.35 4.66 -9.03
CA THR A 2 47.53 5.73 -8.44
C THR A 2 46.12 5.19 -8.47
N LYS A 3 45.60 4.92 -7.28
CA LYS A 3 44.25 4.41 -7.03
C LYS A 3 43.24 5.49 -7.43
N GLU A 4 42.41 5.24 -8.43
CA GLU A 4 41.11 5.92 -8.50
C GLU A 4 40.20 5.26 -7.47
N LYS A 5 39.76 6.07 -6.52
CA LYS A 5 38.83 5.70 -5.46
C LYS A 5 37.46 5.44 -6.09
N ASP A 6 36.91 4.25 -5.85
CA ASP A 6 35.46 4.05 -5.85
C ASP A 6 34.84 5.10 -4.93
N ASN A 7 34.06 6.00 -5.53
CA ASN A 7 33.29 7.01 -4.81
C ASN A 7 31.92 6.40 -4.49
N PRO A 8 31.55 6.19 -3.22
CA PRO A 8 30.23 5.67 -2.88
C PRO A 8 29.18 6.77 -3.11
N GLU A 9 28.13 6.43 -3.86
CA GLU A 9 26.89 7.18 -4.08
C GLU A 9 27.01 8.58 -4.70
N ALA A 10 27.38 8.65 -5.98
CA ALA A 10 26.99 9.79 -6.80
C ALA A 10 25.45 9.79 -6.93
N ILE A 11 24.79 10.87 -6.52
CA ILE A 11 23.33 11.04 -6.66
C ILE A 11 22.96 10.84 -8.14
N PRO A 12 22.05 9.90 -8.47
CA PRO A 12 21.71 9.61 -9.85
C PRO A 12 21.10 10.84 -10.51
N ALA A 13 21.41 11.04 -11.79
CA ALA A 13 20.71 12.01 -12.60
C ALA A 13 19.30 11.52 -12.95
N TYR A 14 18.44 12.45 -13.35
CA TYR A 14 17.09 12.16 -13.83
C TYR A 14 16.95 12.66 -15.26
N TRP A 15 16.40 11.80 -16.13
CA TRP A 15 16.27 12.06 -17.55
C TRP A 15 14.84 11.84 -18.02
N LEU A 16 14.39 12.65 -18.96
CA LEU A 16 13.12 12.50 -19.67
C LEU A 16 13.44 12.11 -21.11
N PHE A 17 13.06 10.91 -21.53
CA PHE A 17 13.20 10.43 -22.90
C PHE A 17 11.86 10.51 -23.62
N GLN A 18 11.86 11.15 -24.79
CA GLN A 18 10.67 11.25 -25.62
C GLN A 18 10.67 10.17 -26.70
N SER A 19 9.59 9.41 -26.76
CA SER A 19 9.31 8.39 -27.77
C SER A 19 8.21 8.88 -28.70
N ASN A 20 8.44 8.80 -30.01
CA ASN A 20 7.45 9.18 -31.01
C ASN A 20 6.67 7.95 -31.48
N ALA A 21 5.34 7.95 -31.30
CA ALA A 21 4.46 6.85 -31.67
C ALA A 21 4.46 6.52 -33.19
N HIS A 22 4.89 7.45 -34.05
CA HIS A 22 5.06 7.21 -35.49
C HIS A 22 6.36 6.47 -35.84
N ILE A 23 7.33 6.44 -34.91
CA ILE A 23 8.64 5.81 -35.09
C ILE A 23 8.69 4.48 -34.33
N PHE A 24 8.27 4.46 -33.06
CA PHE A 24 8.37 3.30 -32.19
C PHE A 24 7.02 2.99 -31.53
N ARG A 25 6.60 1.73 -31.58
CA ARG A 25 5.40 1.21 -30.91
C ARG A 25 5.70 0.96 -29.43
N LEU A 26 6.00 2.03 -28.69
CA LEU A 26 6.40 1.96 -27.28
C LEU A 26 5.41 1.16 -26.44
N ARG A 27 4.11 1.43 -26.61
CA ARG A 27 3.04 0.72 -25.89
C ARG A 27 3.06 -0.79 -26.12
N ASP A 28 3.23 -1.23 -27.37
CA ASP A 28 3.26 -2.65 -27.71
C ASP A 28 4.53 -3.33 -27.19
N ALA A 29 5.68 -2.63 -27.27
CA ALA A 29 6.96 -3.13 -26.75
C ALA A 29 6.94 -3.31 -25.23
N LEU A 30 6.38 -2.32 -24.51
CA LEU A 30 6.19 -2.38 -23.07
C LEU A 30 5.20 -3.48 -22.66
N ARG A 31 4.08 -3.64 -23.40
CA ARG A 31 3.11 -4.71 -23.16
C ARG A 31 3.72 -6.10 -23.31
N ALA A 32 4.65 -6.25 -24.25
CA ALA A 32 5.35 -7.51 -24.51
C ALA A 32 6.61 -7.70 -23.65
N GLU A 33 6.90 -6.77 -22.73
CA GLU A 33 8.10 -6.78 -21.86
C GLU A 33 9.42 -6.97 -22.62
N VAL A 34 9.47 -6.42 -23.83
CA VAL A 34 10.64 -6.56 -24.70
C VAL A 34 11.75 -5.64 -24.18
N PRO A 35 12.99 -6.13 -24.02
CA PRO A 35 14.12 -5.25 -23.76
C PRO A 35 14.34 -4.35 -24.97
N PHE A 36 14.42 -3.05 -24.75
CA PHE A 36 14.69 -2.07 -25.79
C PHE A 36 15.71 -1.05 -25.31
N SER A 37 16.25 -0.32 -26.25
CA SER A 37 17.23 0.73 -26.02
C SER A 37 16.64 2.09 -26.41
N LEU A 38 17.16 3.17 -25.81
CA LEU A 38 16.73 4.53 -26.11
C LEU A 38 17.83 5.29 -26.85
N ALA A 39 17.46 5.98 -27.93
CA ALA A 39 18.41 6.79 -28.69
C ALA A 39 18.84 8.03 -27.89
N VAL A 40 20.14 8.29 -27.84
CA VAL A 40 20.74 9.43 -27.13
C VAL A 40 21.33 10.43 -28.13
N ARG A 41 20.55 11.46 -28.47
CA ARG A 41 21.00 12.51 -29.41
C ARG A 41 21.63 13.71 -28.71
N ALA A 42 21.35 13.93 -27.43
CA ALA A 42 21.88 15.02 -26.63
C ALA A 42 22.41 14.50 -25.28
N HIS A 43 23.31 15.26 -24.65
CA HIS A 43 23.87 14.96 -23.32
C HIS A 43 24.59 13.60 -23.18
N GLN A 44 25.13 13.05 -24.27
CA GLN A 44 25.79 11.74 -24.30
C GLN A 44 26.86 11.59 -23.19
N ASP A 45 27.68 12.62 -22.96
CA ASP A 45 28.76 12.56 -21.97
C ASP A 45 28.28 12.69 -20.51
N ARG A 46 26.99 12.95 -20.29
CA ARG A 46 26.39 13.18 -18.97
C ARG A 46 25.50 12.04 -18.49
N ILE A 47 25.04 11.17 -19.39
CA ILE A 47 24.20 10.02 -19.06
C ILE A 47 25.10 8.88 -18.57
N LYS A 48 24.79 8.33 -17.39
CA LYS A 48 25.57 7.28 -16.73
C LYS A 48 24.68 6.11 -16.33
N ILE A 49 25.30 4.95 -16.17
CA ILE A 49 24.66 3.77 -15.58
C ILE A 49 24.16 4.14 -14.17
N GLY A 50 22.92 3.74 -13.87
CA GLY A 50 22.24 4.06 -12.61
C GLY A 50 21.41 5.35 -12.64
N ASP A 51 21.54 6.18 -13.68
CA ASP A 51 20.66 7.33 -13.85
C ASP A 51 19.20 6.90 -14.03
N LYS A 52 18.27 7.67 -13.48
CA LYS A 52 16.83 7.42 -13.54
C LYS A 52 16.21 8.04 -14.79
N LEU A 53 15.20 7.38 -15.35
CA LEU A 53 14.56 7.79 -16.59
C LEU A 53 13.03 7.77 -16.52
N ILE A 54 12.43 8.75 -17.20
CA ILE A 54 11.01 8.89 -17.49
C ILE A 54 10.86 8.67 -19.00
N ILE A 55 10.06 7.70 -19.43
CA ILE A 55 9.77 7.46 -20.86
C ILE A 55 8.42 8.06 -21.20
N TRP A 56 8.45 9.12 -21.98
CA TRP A 56 7.29 9.89 -22.38
C TRP A 56 6.96 9.66 -23.85
N GLN A 57 5.74 9.26 -24.17
CA GLN A 57 5.27 9.18 -25.55
C GLN A 57 4.74 10.54 -26.01
N THR A 58 5.08 10.93 -27.23
CA THR A 58 4.54 12.12 -27.90
C THR A 58 3.54 11.76 -29.00
N GLY A 59 2.64 12.69 -29.30
CA GLY A 59 1.60 12.53 -30.32
C GLY A 59 0.19 12.56 -29.72
N GLN A 60 -0.76 11.89 -30.38
CA GLN A 60 -2.17 11.86 -29.94
C GLN A 60 -2.38 11.13 -28.60
N GLU A 61 -1.59 10.08 -28.33
CA GLU A 61 -1.58 9.36 -27.05
C GLU A 61 -0.36 9.80 -26.23
N GLN A 62 -0.30 11.08 -25.87
CA GLN A 62 0.81 11.62 -25.08
C GLN A 62 0.70 11.24 -23.60
N GLY A 63 1.84 10.90 -22.99
CA GLY A 63 1.87 10.54 -21.57
C GLY A 63 3.18 9.86 -21.16
N CYS A 64 3.34 9.63 -19.87
CA CYS A 64 4.41 8.81 -19.31
C CYS A 64 4.00 7.35 -19.34
N TYR A 65 4.78 6.53 -20.04
CA TYR A 65 4.50 5.10 -20.25
C TYR A 65 5.42 4.20 -19.44
N ALA A 66 6.55 4.69 -18.95
CA ALA A 66 7.42 3.91 -18.09
C ALA A 66 8.38 4.78 -17.26
N LEU A 67 8.80 4.24 -16.12
CA LEU A 67 9.93 4.72 -15.34
C LEU A 67 10.99 3.62 -15.25
N GLY A 68 12.26 4.00 -15.14
CA GLY A 68 13.34 3.02 -15.09
C GLY A 68 14.70 3.59 -14.73
N SER A 69 15.73 2.82 -15.06
CA SER A 69 17.14 3.19 -14.92
C SER A 69 17.97 2.83 -16.15
N VAL A 70 19.03 3.61 -16.38
CA VAL A 70 20.02 3.37 -17.43
C VAL A 70 20.94 2.24 -16.98
N ILE A 71 21.11 1.21 -17.81
CA ILE A 71 21.93 0.03 -17.48
C ILE A 71 23.15 -0.15 -18.38
N SER A 72 23.30 0.66 -19.43
CA SER A 72 24.52 0.71 -20.24
C SER A 72 25.01 2.14 -20.48
N ALA A 73 26.29 2.29 -20.81
CA ALA A 73 26.82 3.56 -21.27
C ALA A 73 26.29 3.89 -22.68
N PRO A 74 26.22 5.18 -23.08
CA PRO A 74 25.84 5.55 -24.45
C PRO A 74 26.85 5.04 -25.47
N GLU A 75 26.50 3.99 -26.21
CA GLU A 75 27.39 3.33 -27.17
C GLU A 75 26.77 3.28 -28.57
N MET A 76 27.61 3.21 -29.60
CA MET A 76 27.16 3.05 -30.99
C MET A 76 26.64 1.62 -31.17
N GLU A 77 25.31 1.47 -31.19
CA GLU A 77 24.67 0.17 -31.25
C GLU A 77 23.56 0.15 -32.31
N SER A 78 23.44 -0.99 -32.99
CA SER A 78 22.29 -1.31 -33.83
C SER A 78 21.10 -1.75 -32.96
N LEU A 79 19.87 -1.64 -33.48
CA LEU A 79 18.68 -2.13 -32.76
C LEU A 79 18.83 -3.60 -32.37
N LEU A 80 18.48 -3.90 -31.12
CA LEU A 80 18.35 -5.26 -30.61
C LEU A 80 17.40 -6.07 -31.52
N PRO A 81 17.70 -7.35 -31.82
CA PRO A 81 16.82 -8.19 -32.64
C PRO A 81 15.36 -8.19 -32.17
N GLU A 82 15.16 -8.14 -30.86
CA GLU A 82 13.87 -8.19 -30.17
C GLU A 82 13.09 -6.87 -30.26
N GLU A 83 13.77 -5.72 -30.32
CA GLU A 83 13.10 -4.40 -30.39
C GLU A 83 12.74 -3.99 -31.84
N ARG A 84 13.39 -4.58 -32.84
CA ARG A 84 13.17 -4.28 -34.28
C ARG A 84 11.69 -4.36 -34.72
N PRO A 85 10.89 -5.38 -34.34
CA PRO A 85 9.50 -5.49 -34.77
C PRO A 85 8.60 -4.31 -34.33
N TYR A 86 9.02 -3.56 -33.31
CA TYR A 86 8.26 -2.45 -32.76
C TYR A 86 8.59 -1.11 -33.43
N TYR A 87 9.63 -1.04 -34.25
CA TYR A 87 9.93 0.14 -35.05
C TYR A 87 9.12 0.15 -36.35
N LYS A 88 8.43 1.28 -36.62
CA LYS A 88 7.61 1.47 -37.83
C LYS A 88 8.41 1.91 -39.04
N GLN A 89 9.67 2.31 -38.83
CA GLN A 89 10.56 2.87 -39.84
C GLN A 89 11.98 2.37 -39.58
N ASN A 90 12.83 2.38 -40.61
CA ASN A 90 14.25 2.08 -40.45
C ASN A 90 14.88 3.16 -39.56
N VAL A 91 15.56 2.73 -38.50
CA VAL A 91 16.25 3.61 -37.56
C VAL A 91 17.72 3.68 -37.96
N GLU A 92 18.24 4.89 -38.13
CA GLU A 92 19.66 5.12 -38.37
C GLU A 92 20.51 4.69 -37.17
N GLU A 93 21.72 4.21 -37.44
CA GLU A 93 22.70 3.90 -36.40
C GLU A 93 23.07 5.17 -35.62
N GLY A 94 23.18 5.03 -34.30
CA GLY A 94 23.51 6.14 -33.41
C GLY A 94 23.79 5.65 -32.01
N LYS A 95 24.13 6.57 -31.11
CA LYS A 95 24.35 6.20 -29.71
C LYS A 95 23.05 5.86 -29.02
N ARG A 96 23.04 4.75 -28.29
CA ARG A 96 21.86 4.24 -27.57
C ARG A 96 22.26 3.81 -26.17
N VAL A 97 21.27 3.76 -25.28
CA VAL A 97 21.41 3.21 -23.93
C VAL A 97 20.36 2.13 -23.71
N ALA A 98 20.79 1.00 -23.16
CA ALA A 98 19.89 -0.01 -22.65
C ALA A 98 19.25 0.48 -21.35
N VAL A 99 17.98 0.13 -21.15
CA VAL A 99 17.19 0.57 -20.00
C VAL A 99 16.57 -0.61 -19.27
N ALA A 100 16.54 -0.53 -17.95
CA ALA A 100 15.72 -1.40 -17.11
C ALA A 100 14.42 -0.67 -16.76
N ILE A 101 13.27 -1.28 -17.10
CA ILE A 101 11.97 -0.74 -16.73
C ILE A 101 11.65 -1.16 -15.30
N GLU A 102 11.45 -0.18 -14.43
CA GLU A 102 11.09 -0.39 -13.02
C GLU A 102 9.58 -0.25 -12.82
N TYR A 103 8.93 0.62 -13.58
CA TYR A 103 7.47 0.75 -13.62
C TYR A 103 6.98 0.78 -15.06
N ASN A 104 6.05 -0.11 -15.39
CA ASN A 104 5.48 -0.27 -16.73
C ASN A 104 4.03 0.20 -16.75
N LEU A 105 3.72 1.24 -17.54
CA LEU A 105 2.43 1.93 -17.58
C LEU A 105 1.78 1.82 -18.97
N TRP A 106 2.00 0.70 -19.67
CA TRP A 106 1.55 0.54 -21.06
C TRP A 106 0.02 0.63 -21.24
N ASP A 107 -0.74 0.21 -20.24
CA ASP A 107 -2.21 0.22 -20.24
C ASP A 107 -2.80 1.49 -19.61
N ARG A 108 -2.11 2.06 -18.62
CA ARG A 108 -2.54 3.25 -17.87
C ARG A 108 -1.42 4.32 -17.80
N PRO A 109 -1.07 4.97 -18.91
CA PRO A 109 -0.06 6.02 -18.90
C PRO A 109 -0.53 7.24 -18.10
N LEU A 110 0.40 7.94 -17.45
CA LEU A 110 0.11 9.23 -16.82
C LEU A 110 0.06 10.32 -17.90
N THR A 111 -1.10 10.91 -18.12
CA THR A 111 -1.33 11.92 -19.16
C THR A 111 -0.96 13.32 -18.65
N PRO A 112 -0.75 14.33 -19.52
CA PRO A 112 -0.57 15.71 -19.09
C PRO A 112 -1.66 16.19 -18.12
N GLU A 113 -2.90 15.78 -18.34
CA GLU A 113 -4.04 16.12 -17.49
C GLU A 113 -3.90 15.50 -16.09
N SER A 114 -3.37 14.29 -15.98
CA SER A 114 -3.11 13.66 -14.67
C SER A 114 -1.95 14.30 -13.90
N LEU A 115 -1.07 15.02 -14.61
CA LEU A 115 0.02 15.79 -14.02
C LEU A 115 -0.39 17.24 -13.70
N ALA A 116 -1.53 17.70 -14.21
CA ALA A 116 -1.99 19.07 -14.02
C ALA A 116 -2.30 19.35 -12.53
N GLY A 117 -1.72 20.43 -11.99
CA GLY A 117 -1.89 20.82 -10.58
C GLY A 117 -0.77 20.38 -9.64
N TYR A 118 0.24 19.67 -10.13
CA TYR A 118 1.49 19.42 -9.39
C TYR A 118 2.54 20.46 -9.79
N THR A 119 2.93 21.33 -8.85
CA THR A 119 3.89 22.42 -9.10
C THR A 119 5.27 21.94 -9.59
N ALA A 120 5.59 20.65 -9.38
CA ALA A 120 6.81 20.04 -9.91
C ALA A 120 6.85 20.00 -11.46
N PHE A 121 5.70 20.10 -12.14
CA PHE A 121 5.59 19.99 -13.59
C PHE A 121 5.32 21.32 -14.31
N ASP A 122 5.37 22.46 -13.60
CA ASP A 122 5.19 23.79 -14.20
C ASP A 122 6.25 24.08 -15.29
N ASP A 123 7.44 23.49 -15.18
CA ASP A 123 8.54 23.54 -16.17
C ASP A 123 8.86 22.15 -16.77
N PHE A 124 7.85 21.33 -17.05
CA PHE A 124 8.06 19.97 -17.58
C PHE A 124 8.27 19.98 -19.10
N TYR A 125 9.47 19.63 -19.54
CA TYR A 125 9.87 19.64 -20.96
C TYR A 125 9.24 18.54 -21.84
N ALA A 126 8.24 17.80 -21.34
CA ALA A 126 7.59 16.74 -22.10
C ALA A 126 6.72 17.29 -23.23
N GLY A 127 6.81 16.67 -24.41
CA GLY A 127 6.10 17.12 -25.61
C GLY A 127 6.80 18.22 -26.41
N LEU A 128 7.95 18.73 -25.94
CA LEU A 128 8.77 19.67 -26.71
C LEU A 128 9.64 18.96 -27.78
N PRO A 129 10.06 19.65 -28.86
CA PRO A 129 10.89 19.06 -29.91
C PRO A 129 12.27 18.62 -29.43
N GLY A 130 12.50 17.31 -29.32
CA GLY A 130 13.77 16.72 -28.89
C GLY A 130 13.61 15.27 -28.41
N SER A 131 14.71 14.54 -28.25
CA SER A 131 14.68 13.12 -27.86
C SER A 131 14.90 12.88 -26.36
N SER A 132 15.59 13.77 -25.68
CA SER A 132 16.01 13.58 -24.28
C SER A 132 16.27 14.93 -23.58
N TYR A 133 15.73 15.09 -22.37
CA TYR A 133 15.86 16.29 -21.54
C TYR A 133 16.31 15.93 -20.13
N ARG A 134 16.85 16.91 -19.42
CA ARG A 134 17.11 16.77 -17.99
C ARG A 134 15.79 16.87 -17.23
N ALA A 135 15.50 15.88 -16.39
CA ALA A 135 14.42 15.92 -15.42
C ALA A 135 14.98 16.29 -14.04
N THR A 136 14.11 16.80 -13.17
CA THR A 136 14.46 17.01 -11.76
C THR A 136 14.13 15.79 -10.92
N ARG A 137 14.78 15.65 -9.77
CA ARG A 137 14.42 14.63 -8.78
C ARG A 137 12.97 14.76 -8.34
N ALA A 138 12.50 16.00 -8.12
CA ALA A 138 11.14 16.29 -7.72
C ALA A 138 10.12 15.83 -8.77
N GLN A 139 10.40 16.05 -10.06
CA GLN A 139 9.57 15.55 -11.16
C GLN A 139 9.51 14.03 -11.17
N TYR A 140 10.65 13.35 -11.11
CA TYR A 140 10.69 11.89 -11.09
C TYR A 140 9.94 11.32 -9.89
N GLN A 141 10.17 11.85 -8.69
CA GLN A 141 9.51 11.41 -7.47
C GLN A 141 8.00 11.67 -7.49
N ALA A 142 7.54 12.75 -8.12
CA ALA A 142 6.13 13.04 -8.29
C ALA A 142 5.46 12.02 -9.24
N ILE A 143 6.09 11.71 -10.39
CA ILE A 143 5.59 10.64 -11.29
C ILE A 143 5.63 9.29 -10.56
N GLU A 144 6.72 8.95 -9.89
CA GLU A 144 6.83 7.69 -9.15
C GLU A 144 5.73 7.57 -8.08
N SER A 145 5.42 8.66 -7.37
CA SER A 145 4.34 8.69 -6.38
C SER A 145 2.97 8.47 -7.02
N LEU A 146 2.70 9.11 -8.16
CA LEU A 146 1.47 8.93 -8.94
C LEU A 146 1.33 7.50 -9.47
N VAL A 147 2.42 6.91 -9.96
CA VAL A 147 2.46 5.52 -10.40
C VAL A 147 2.17 4.57 -9.25
N ARG A 148 2.77 4.81 -8.08
CA ARG A 148 2.49 4.02 -6.87
C ARG A 148 1.02 4.17 -6.47
N GLN A 149 0.43 5.37 -6.55
CA GLN A 149 -1.01 5.57 -6.33
C GLN A 149 -1.87 4.81 -7.36
N GLN A 150 -1.55 4.87 -8.65
CA GLN A 150 -2.27 4.11 -9.69
C GLN A 150 -2.17 2.59 -9.49
N ASN A 151 -0.99 2.09 -9.10
CA ASN A 151 -0.79 0.67 -8.76
C ASN A 151 -1.44 0.28 -7.44
N THR A 152 -1.77 1.24 -6.58
CA THR A 152 -2.56 1.03 -5.36
C THR A 152 -4.07 0.98 -5.68
N LEU A 153 -4.50 1.27 -6.92
CA LEU A 153 -5.91 1.43 -7.29
C LEU A 153 -6.33 0.75 -8.61
N HIS A 154 -6.69 -0.52 -8.49
CA HIS A 154 -8.07 -0.95 -8.69
C HIS A 154 -8.11 -2.43 -8.29
N GLU A 155 -8.53 -2.70 -7.06
CA GLU A 155 -9.16 -4.00 -6.84
C GLU A 155 -10.42 -4.02 -7.69
N PRO A 156 -10.69 -5.07 -8.49
CA PRO A 156 -12.00 -5.19 -9.09
C PRO A 156 -13.01 -5.16 -7.94
N GLN A 157 -13.96 -4.22 -7.98
CA GLN A 157 -15.15 -4.24 -7.13
C GLN A 157 -15.93 -5.52 -7.44
N MET A 158 -15.51 -6.63 -6.86
CA MET A 158 -16.34 -7.80 -6.72
C MET A 158 -17.14 -7.60 -5.44
N GLU A 159 -18.45 -7.38 -5.60
CA GLU A 159 -19.38 -7.63 -4.50
C GLU A 159 -19.17 -9.10 -4.08
N TYR A 160 -18.47 -9.31 -2.97
CA TYR A 160 -18.42 -10.60 -2.33
C TYR A 160 -19.80 -10.87 -1.76
N PHE A 161 -20.68 -11.43 -2.58
CA PHE A 161 -21.87 -12.11 -2.08
C PHE A 161 -21.38 -13.32 -1.32
N ILE A 162 -21.24 -13.19 0.01
CA ILE A 162 -21.16 -14.35 0.89
C ILE A 162 -22.51 -15.05 0.74
N GLN A 163 -22.55 -16.11 -0.06
CA GLN A 163 -23.73 -16.95 -0.12
C GLN A 163 -23.97 -17.57 1.27
N PRO A 164 -25.22 -17.59 1.77
CA PRO A 164 -25.52 -18.27 3.02
C PRO A 164 -25.10 -19.75 2.92
N GLY A 165 -24.20 -20.18 3.82
CA GLY A 165 -23.69 -21.55 3.87
C GLY A 165 -22.20 -21.74 3.54
N PHE A 166 -21.45 -20.66 3.25
CA PHE A 166 -20.00 -20.75 3.07
C PHE A 166 -19.28 -20.72 4.42
N TYR A 167 -18.55 -21.79 4.77
CA TYR A 167 -17.57 -21.75 5.85
C TYR A 167 -16.58 -20.59 5.58
N PRO A 168 -16.15 -19.82 6.60
CA PRO A 168 -15.14 -18.78 6.42
C PRO A 168 -13.94 -19.36 5.65
N PRO A 169 -13.39 -18.64 4.66
CA PRO A 169 -12.28 -19.16 3.88
C PRO A 169 -11.08 -19.46 4.79
N LEU A 170 -10.32 -20.51 4.48
CA LEU A 170 -9.16 -20.93 5.28
C LEU A 170 -8.08 -19.85 5.40
N ASN A 171 -8.03 -18.94 4.43
CA ASN A 171 -7.14 -17.78 4.40
C ASN A 171 -7.98 -16.54 4.08
N LEU A 172 -8.12 -15.63 5.02
CA LEU A 172 -8.90 -14.40 4.89
C LEU A 172 -8.04 -13.20 5.25
N ILE A 173 -8.10 -12.13 4.46
CA ILE A 173 -7.56 -10.81 4.79
C ILE A 173 -8.71 -9.84 4.92
N LEU A 174 -8.85 -9.23 6.10
CA LEU A 174 -9.69 -8.07 6.33
C LEU A 174 -8.90 -6.83 5.94
N PHE A 175 -9.34 -6.10 4.92
CA PHE A 175 -8.63 -4.91 4.44
C PHE A 175 -9.52 -3.68 4.42
N GLY A 176 -8.90 -2.51 4.36
CA GLY A 176 -9.62 -1.23 4.23
C GLY A 176 -8.94 -0.10 4.99
N PRO A 177 -9.57 1.08 5.01
CA PRO A 177 -8.95 2.27 5.58
C PRO A 177 -8.71 2.19 7.09
N PRO A 178 -7.83 3.03 7.66
CA PRO A 178 -7.58 3.07 9.10
C PRO A 178 -8.84 3.50 9.86
N GLY A 179 -9.07 2.91 11.04
CA GLY A 179 -10.21 3.25 11.90
C GLY A 179 -11.55 2.64 11.47
N THR A 180 -11.59 1.62 10.61
CA THR A 180 -12.84 0.94 10.21
C THR A 180 -13.19 -0.28 11.08
N GLY A 181 -12.37 -0.57 12.09
CA GLY A 181 -12.63 -1.67 13.03
C GLY A 181 -12.18 -3.06 12.55
N LYS A 182 -11.23 -3.16 11.62
CA LYS A 182 -10.68 -4.45 11.16
C LYS A 182 -10.21 -5.36 12.31
N THR A 183 -9.29 -4.87 13.15
CA THR A 183 -8.80 -5.60 14.34
C THR A 183 -9.90 -5.83 15.38
N TYR A 184 -10.94 -4.99 15.41
CA TYR A 184 -12.11 -5.23 16.25
C TYR A 184 -12.91 -6.44 15.74
N ARG A 185 -13.10 -6.55 14.42
CA ARG A 185 -13.83 -7.64 13.75
C ARG A 185 -13.07 -8.97 13.77
N THR A 186 -11.74 -8.98 13.86
CA THR A 186 -10.97 -10.25 13.89
C THR A 186 -11.40 -11.18 15.03
N ILE A 187 -11.83 -10.62 16.17
CA ILE A 187 -12.38 -11.41 17.28
C ILE A 187 -13.63 -12.17 16.83
N ASN A 188 -14.59 -11.50 16.19
CA ASN A 188 -15.83 -12.13 15.75
C ASN A 188 -15.55 -13.18 14.66
N HIS A 189 -14.65 -12.89 13.72
CA HIS A 189 -14.22 -13.86 12.72
C HIS A 189 -13.53 -15.09 13.33
N ALA A 190 -12.63 -14.90 14.29
CA ALA A 190 -11.95 -16.01 14.95
C ALA A 190 -12.94 -16.89 15.74
N LEU A 191 -13.90 -16.29 16.43
CA LEU A 191 -14.96 -17.01 17.12
C LEU A 191 -15.91 -17.71 16.15
N ALA A 192 -16.30 -17.08 15.04
CA ALA A 192 -17.13 -17.68 14.00
C ALA A 192 -16.48 -18.96 13.44
N ILE A 193 -15.17 -18.88 13.19
CA ILE A 193 -14.37 -20.02 12.75
C ILE A 193 -14.38 -21.11 13.83
N ILE A 194 -13.94 -20.79 15.06
CA ILE A 194 -13.71 -21.77 16.12
C ILE A 194 -15.00 -22.44 16.58
N GLU A 195 -16.07 -21.67 16.74
CA GLU A 195 -17.36 -22.13 17.25
C GLU A 195 -18.28 -22.67 16.15
N ASN A 196 -17.87 -22.54 14.89
CA ASN A 196 -18.68 -22.90 13.73
C ASN A 196 -20.04 -22.18 13.69
N ARG A 197 -20.03 -20.87 13.97
CA ARG A 197 -21.23 -20.04 14.03
C ARG A 197 -21.20 -18.92 13.00
N PRO A 198 -22.36 -18.53 12.43
CA PRO A 198 -22.46 -17.36 11.56
C PRO A 198 -21.97 -16.08 12.27
N LEU A 199 -21.37 -15.18 11.51
CA LEU A 199 -20.92 -13.88 12.03
C LEU A 199 -22.08 -13.04 12.55
N GLU A 200 -23.22 -13.11 11.88
CA GLU A 200 -24.44 -12.37 12.19
C GLU A 200 -24.96 -12.72 13.58
N GLU A 201 -24.83 -13.99 14.01
CA GLU A 201 -25.20 -14.40 15.37
C GLU A 201 -24.26 -13.81 16.42
N LEU A 202 -22.95 -13.80 16.12
CA LEU A 202 -21.94 -13.26 17.04
C LEU A 202 -22.02 -11.73 17.13
N GLU A 203 -22.42 -11.04 16.07
CA GLU A 203 -22.60 -9.57 16.06
C GLU A 203 -23.73 -9.09 16.98
N LEU A 204 -24.69 -9.97 17.30
CA LEU A 204 -25.77 -9.69 18.25
C LEU A 204 -25.35 -9.87 19.72
N GLU A 205 -24.20 -10.49 19.97
CA GLU A 205 -23.74 -10.78 21.32
C GLU A 205 -22.99 -9.61 21.95
N ASP A 206 -23.01 -9.58 23.29
CA ASP A 206 -22.28 -8.57 24.04
C ASP A 206 -20.77 -8.65 23.80
N ARG A 207 -20.16 -7.48 23.61
CA ARG A 207 -18.74 -7.39 23.28
C ARG A 207 -17.83 -7.94 24.37
N SER A 208 -18.16 -7.71 25.63
CA SER A 208 -17.35 -8.21 26.74
C SER A 208 -17.37 -9.75 26.79
N ALA A 209 -18.51 -10.36 26.47
CA ALA A 209 -18.66 -11.80 26.37
C ALA A 209 -17.84 -12.39 25.21
N LEU A 210 -17.89 -11.76 24.03
CA LEU A 210 -17.06 -12.15 22.87
C LEU A 210 -15.57 -12.06 23.21
N LYS A 211 -15.13 -10.95 23.82
CA LYS A 211 -13.72 -10.75 24.18
C LYS A 211 -13.24 -11.79 25.20
N LYS A 212 -14.08 -12.12 26.19
CA LYS A 212 -13.77 -13.14 27.19
C LYS A 212 -13.55 -14.51 26.53
N ARG A 213 -14.46 -14.95 25.66
CA ARG A 213 -14.31 -16.23 24.94
C ARG A 213 -13.07 -16.24 24.04
N PHE A 214 -12.81 -15.13 23.35
CA PHE A 214 -11.59 -14.97 22.55
C PHE A 214 -10.33 -15.14 23.40
N ASP A 215 -10.29 -14.53 24.59
CA ASP A 215 -9.15 -14.65 25.51
C ASP A 215 -9.00 -16.08 26.05
N GLU A 216 -10.10 -16.78 26.30
CA GLU A 216 -10.10 -18.20 26.68
C GLU A 216 -9.52 -19.08 25.56
N TYR A 217 -9.92 -18.86 24.29
CA TYR A 217 -9.35 -19.56 23.12
C TYR A 217 -7.90 -19.18 22.82
N ARG A 218 -7.47 -17.98 23.19
CA ARG A 218 -6.05 -17.60 23.12
C ARG A 218 -5.25 -18.29 24.23
N ALA A 219 -5.76 -18.31 25.45
CA ALA A 219 -5.11 -18.93 26.60
C ALA A 219 -4.96 -20.45 26.46
N ASN A 220 -5.97 -21.12 25.88
CA ASN A 220 -5.88 -22.55 25.57
C ASN A 220 -5.08 -22.87 24.29
N GLY A 221 -4.60 -21.83 23.59
CA GLY A 221 -3.69 -21.99 22.47
C GLY A 221 -4.34 -22.33 21.12
N ARG A 222 -5.67 -22.17 20.99
CA ARG A 222 -6.40 -22.32 19.72
C ARG A 222 -6.34 -21.06 18.85
N ILE A 223 -6.12 -19.90 19.45
CA ILE A 223 -5.85 -18.64 18.75
C ILE A 223 -4.41 -18.21 19.03
N ALA A 224 -3.66 -17.96 17.96
CA ALA A 224 -2.41 -17.21 18.03
C ALA A 224 -2.58 -15.85 17.35
N PHE A 225 -1.87 -14.83 17.85
CA PHE A 225 -1.91 -13.48 17.31
C PHE A 225 -0.48 -12.98 17.15
N VAL A 226 -0.16 -12.48 15.95
CA VAL A 226 1.12 -11.86 15.62
C VAL A 226 0.88 -10.60 14.81
N THR A 227 1.83 -9.67 14.88
CA THR A 227 1.83 -8.45 14.07
C THR A 227 3.08 -8.45 13.20
N PHE A 228 2.91 -8.30 11.90
CA PHE A 228 4.06 -8.23 10.98
C PHE A 228 4.68 -6.82 11.00
N HIS A 229 5.99 -6.80 10.84
CA HIS A 229 6.80 -5.59 10.74
C HIS A 229 8.03 -5.87 9.88
N GLN A 230 8.73 -4.84 9.43
CA GLN A 230 9.84 -4.96 8.49
C GLN A 230 10.96 -5.92 8.94
N SER A 231 11.17 -6.04 10.26
CA SER A 231 12.16 -6.96 10.84
C SER A 231 11.62 -8.35 11.20
N PHE A 232 10.37 -8.67 10.87
CA PHE A 232 9.77 -9.98 11.18
C PHE A 232 10.23 -10.97 10.11
N THR A 233 10.82 -12.09 10.51
CA THR A 233 11.48 -13.00 9.55
C THR A 233 10.91 -14.41 9.57
N TYR A 234 11.42 -15.24 8.66
CA TYR A 234 11.14 -16.68 8.61
C TYR A 234 11.44 -17.36 9.95
N GLU A 235 12.52 -16.96 10.62
CA GLU A 235 12.99 -17.53 11.89
C GLU A 235 12.01 -17.33 13.04
N ASP A 236 11.24 -16.24 13.02
CA ASP A 236 10.20 -15.96 14.01
C ASP A 236 8.89 -16.70 13.67
N PHE A 237 8.63 -16.88 12.38
CA PHE A 237 7.36 -17.41 11.89
C PHE A 237 7.35 -18.93 11.82
N ILE A 238 8.37 -19.53 11.20
CA ILE A 238 8.40 -20.96 10.85
C ILE A 238 9.35 -21.73 11.75
N GLU A 239 10.65 -21.46 11.66
CA GLU A 239 11.67 -22.02 12.55
C GLU A 239 12.98 -21.26 12.41
N GLY A 240 13.71 -21.12 13.52
CA GLY A 240 14.96 -20.37 13.56
C GLY A 240 15.97 -21.00 14.50
N ILE A 241 17.25 -20.77 14.23
CA ILE A 241 18.33 -21.16 15.14
C ILE A 241 18.45 -20.12 16.25
N LYS A 242 18.23 -20.53 17.50
CA LYS A 242 18.38 -19.65 18.67
C LYS A 242 19.49 -20.13 19.60
N PRO A 243 20.28 -19.20 20.18
CA PRO A 243 21.28 -19.53 21.17
C PRO A 243 20.63 -19.85 22.52
N VAL A 244 21.05 -20.94 23.15
CA VAL A 244 20.64 -21.38 24.48
C VAL A 244 21.89 -21.54 25.33
N SER A 245 21.90 -20.94 26.51
CA SER A 245 22.99 -21.13 27.48
C SER A 245 22.73 -22.36 28.33
N ILE A 246 23.59 -23.36 28.22
CA ILE A 246 23.59 -24.55 29.07
C ILE A 246 24.95 -24.57 29.78
N GLU A 247 24.94 -24.50 31.11
CA GLU A 247 26.17 -24.51 31.93
C GLU A 247 27.21 -23.43 31.54
N GLY A 248 26.74 -22.27 31.05
CA GLY A 248 27.61 -21.17 30.62
C GLY A 248 28.20 -21.34 29.21
N GLN A 249 27.90 -22.44 28.52
CA GLN A 249 28.24 -22.64 27.10
C GLN A 249 27.05 -22.28 26.19
N VAL A 250 27.33 -21.64 25.06
CA VAL A 250 26.32 -21.29 24.07
C VAL A 250 26.11 -22.48 23.14
N HIS A 251 24.90 -23.03 23.15
CA HIS A 251 24.44 -24.05 22.21
C HIS A 251 23.43 -23.43 21.25
N TYR A 252 23.39 -23.92 20.01
CA TYR A 252 22.42 -23.49 19.02
C TYR A 252 21.35 -24.57 18.86
N ARG A 253 20.08 -24.21 19.01
CA ARG A 253 18.94 -25.12 18.82
C ARG A 253 17.97 -24.51 17.81
N VAL A 254 17.43 -25.37 16.95
CA VAL A 254 16.30 -24.98 16.09
C VAL A 254 15.06 -24.91 16.94
N GLU A 255 14.44 -23.73 17.00
CA GLU A 255 13.17 -23.51 17.69
C GLU A 255 12.05 -23.28 16.68
N PRO A 256 10.86 -23.89 16.87
CA PRO A 256 9.72 -23.66 16.00
C PRO A 256 9.18 -22.24 16.23
N GLY A 257 8.91 -21.54 15.14
CA GLY A 257 8.22 -20.26 15.12
C GLY A 257 6.71 -20.41 15.37
N ILE A 258 6.02 -19.28 15.47
CA ILE A 258 4.61 -19.23 15.88
C ILE A 258 3.66 -20.01 14.94
N PHE A 259 3.90 -19.97 13.63
CA PHE A 259 3.10 -20.71 12.65
C PHE A 259 3.29 -22.21 12.81
N ARG A 260 4.55 -22.66 12.91
CA ARG A 260 4.88 -24.08 13.11
C ARG A 260 4.32 -24.62 14.41
N GLN A 261 4.43 -23.87 15.51
CA GLN A 261 3.84 -24.25 16.80
C GLN A 261 2.32 -24.45 16.70
N LEU A 262 1.62 -23.55 16.00
CA LEU A 262 0.17 -23.65 15.85
C LEU A 262 -0.23 -24.80 14.91
N CYS A 263 0.52 -25.05 13.84
CA CYS A 263 0.34 -26.24 13.00
C CYS A 263 0.45 -27.53 13.83
N SER A 264 1.49 -27.67 14.67
CA SER A 264 1.65 -28.87 15.50
C SER A 264 0.48 -29.06 16.49
N ARG A 265 -0.08 -27.97 17.02
CA ARG A 265 -1.28 -28.04 17.88
C ARG A 265 -2.53 -28.44 17.10
N ALA A 266 -2.72 -27.84 15.93
CA ALA A 266 -3.85 -28.15 15.06
C ALA A 266 -3.83 -29.61 14.60
N GLU A 267 -2.65 -30.13 14.25
CA GLU A 267 -2.44 -31.53 13.88
C GLU A 267 -2.74 -32.47 15.05
N ALA A 268 -2.22 -32.18 16.25
CA ALA A 268 -2.47 -32.99 17.45
C ALA A 268 -3.96 -33.07 17.81
N ALA A 269 -4.72 -32.00 17.57
CA ALA A 269 -6.16 -31.94 17.80
C ALA A 269 -6.99 -32.59 16.68
N ALA A 270 -6.47 -32.67 15.46
CA ALA A 270 -7.15 -33.26 14.31
C ALA A 270 -7.15 -34.81 14.33
N GLY A 271 -6.26 -35.46 15.06
CA GLY A 271 -6.18 -36.93 15.08
C GLY A 271 -6.06 -37.54 13.67
N VAL A 272 -6.70 -38.69 13.43
CA VAL A 272 -6.75 -39.36 12.11
C VAL A 272 -8.12 -39.12 11.47
N HIS A 273 -8.41 -37.89 11.08
CA HIS A 273 -9.64 -37.54 10.35
C HIS A 273 -9.33 -37.32 8.86
N ILE A 274 -9.76 -38.26 8.01
CA ILE A 274 -9.69 -38.15 6.55
C ILE A 274 -11.11 -37.88 6.03
N GLY A 275 -11.35 -36.67 5.52
CA GLY A 275 -12.55 -36.34 4.76
C GLY A 275 -13.81 -35.95 5.54
N ASN A 276 -13.83 -36.03 6.88
CA ASN A 276 -14.88 -35.43 7.71
C ASN A 276 -14.27 -34.62 8.85
N TRP A 277 -14.51 -33.30 8.84
CA TRP A 277 -13.97 -32.33 9.80
C TRP A 277 -15.02 -31.83 10.80
N ASP A 278 -16.22 -32.42 10.79
CA ASP A 278 -17.25 -32.11 11.79
C ASP A 278 -16.79 -32.54 13.18
N GLY A 279 -16.85 -31.60 14.13
CA GLY A 279 -16.39 -31.81 15.51
C GLY A 279 -14.87 -31.74 15.70
N VAL A 280 -14.09 -31.44 14.64
CA VAL A 280 -12.65 -31.21 14.79
C VAL A 280 -12.39 -29.80 15.29
N ASP A 281 -11.52 -29.70 16.30
CA ASP A 281 -11.10 -28.41 16.83
C ASP A 281 -10.37 -27.58 15.78
N ARG A 282 -10.88 -26.38 15.53
CA ARG A 282 -10.30 -25.38 14.64
C ARG A 282 -9.35 -24.45 15.39
N PHE A 283 -8.32 -24.01 14.67
CA PHE A 283 -7.27 -23.13 15.13
C PHE A 283 -7.20 -21.90 14.25
N VAL A 284 -6.87 -20.73 14.81
CA VAL A 284 -6.80 -19.47 14.07
C VAL A 284 -5.47 -18.79 14.35
N LEU A 285 -4.75 -18.44 13.30
CA LEU A 285 -3.62 -17.52 13.35
C LEU A 285 -4.06 -16.16 12.83
N ILE A 286 -4.07 -15.17 13.73
CA ILE A 286 -4.32 -13.78 13.38
C ILE A 286 -2.98 -13.10 13.05
N ILE A 287 -2.90 -12.51 11.86
CA ILE A 287 -1.72 -11.79 11.35
C ILE A 287 -2.10 -10.34 11.14
N ASP A 288 -1.84 -9.51 12.13
CA ASP A 288 -2.11 -8.08 12.07
C ASP A 288 -1.06 -7.38 11.21
N GLU A 289 -1.46 -6.35 10.46
CA GLU A 289 -0.58 -5.58 9.56
C GLU A 289 0.20 -6.47 8.57
N ILE A 290 -0.49 -7.42 7.92
CA ILE A 290 0.13 -8.44 7.08
C ILE A 290 1.01 -7.84 5.97
N ASN A 291 0.68 -6.66 5.46
CA ASN A 291 1.44 -5.94 4.43
C ASN A 291 2.70 -5.20 4.93
N ARG A 292 2.99 -5.20 6.23
CA ARG A 292 4.18 -4.53 6.81
C ARG A 292 5.43 -5.40 6.86
N GLY A 293 5.32 -6.69 6.56
CA GLY A 293 6.45 -7.62 6.50
C GLY A 293 6.74 -8.04 5.06
N ASN A 294 7.97 -8.48 4.79
CA ASN A 294 8.31 -9.11 3.51
C ASN A 294 7.71 -10.50 3.46
N LEU A 295 6.49 -10.59 2.93
CA LEU A 295 5.70 -11.80 2.98
C LEU A 295 6.33 -12.99 2.25
N PRO A 296 6.93 -12.83 1.05
CA PRO A 296 7.67 -13.92 0.41
C PRO A 296 8.80 -14.47 1.30
N ALA A 297 9.55 -13.60 1.98
CA ALA A 297 10.62 -14.02 2.88
C ALA A 297 10.09 -14.68 4.16
N ILE A 298 9.01 -14.16 4.74
CA ILE A 298 8.42 -14.70 5.98
C ILE A 298 7.80 -16.09 5.75
N PHE A 299 7.04 -16.27 4.67
CA PHE A 299 6.39 -17.55 4.39
C PHE A 299 7.32 -18.57 3.73
N GLY A 300 8.35 -18.12 3.02
CA GLY A 300 9.32 -18.99 2.34
C GLY A 300 8.64 -20.05 1.45
N GLU A 301 8.97 -21.31 1.68
CA GLU A 301 8.43 -22.46 0.98
C GLU A 301 6.95 -22.78 1.31
N LEU A 302 6.39 -22.17 2.37
CA LEU A 302 5.02 -22.44 2.81
C LEU A 302 3.97 -21.71 1.98
N ILE A 303 4.38 -20.78 1.14
CA ILE A 303 3.51 -20.04 0.24
C ILE A 303 2.60 -20.99 -0.55
N SER A 304 3.10 -22.16 -0.99
CA SER A 304 2.27 -23.15 -1.69
C SER A 304 1.41 -24.01 -0.76
N LEU A 305 1.85 -24.24 0.49
CA LEU A 305 1.20 -25.15 1.43
C LEU A 305 -0.03 -24.54 2.11
N ILE A 306 -0.17 -23.22 2.11
CA ILE A 306 -1.36 -22.55 2.65
C ILE A 306 -2.59 -22.66 1.74
N GLU A 307 -2.43 -23.09 0.48
CA GLU A 307 -3.54 -23.32 -0.46
C GLU A 307 -4.50 -24.41 0.08
N PRO A 308 -5.83 -24.19 0.08
CA PRO A 308 -6.80 -25.13 0.68
C PRO A 308 -6.64 -26.59 0.28
N ASN A 309 -6.43 -26.87 -1.01
CA ASN A 309 -6.29 -28.22 -1.54
C ASN A 309 -4.91 -28.86 -1.26
N LYS A 310 -3.91 -28.08 -0.87
CA LYS A 310 -2.54 -28.54 -0.61
C LYS A 310 -2.28 -28.86 0.87
N ARG A 311 -3.29 -28.66 1.73
CA ARG A 311 -3.22 -28.95 3.17
C ARG A 311 -3.40 -30.43 3.49
N ALA A 312 -2.88 -30.85 4.63
CA ALA A 312 -3.02 -32.22 5.08
C ALA A 312 -4.49 -32.63 5.26
N GLY A 313 -4.81 -33.83 4.79
CA GLY A 313 -6.17 -34.37 4.74
C GLY A 313 -6.94 -34.05 3.45
N CYS A 314 -6.36 -33.27 2.53
CA CYS A 314 -6.91 -33.05 1.19
C CYS A 314 -6.31 -34.01 0.14
N ALA A 315 -7.01 -34.20 -0.98
CA ALA A 315 -6.59 -35.11 -2.05
C ALA A 315 -5.24 -34.71 -2.70
N GLU A 316 -4.96 -33.41 -2.74
CA GLU A 316 -3.78 -32.81 -3.36
C GLU A 316 -2.76 -32.35 -2.31
N ALA A 317 -2.81 -32.93 -1.10
CA ALA A 317 -1.95 -32.54 0.02
C ALA A 317 -0.46 -32.58 -0.35
N LEU A 318 0.26 -31.56 0.07
CA LEU A 318 1.71 -31.43 -0.11
C LEU A 318 2.42 -31.34 1.23
N ASN A 319 3.68 -31.75 1.22
CA ASN A 319 4.62 -31.53 2.30
C ASN A 319 5.92 -30.96 1.76
N THR A 320 6.71 -30.36 2.64
CA THR A 320 8.05 -29.84 2.35
C THR A 320 9.03 -30.31 3.41
N ILE A 321 10.33 -30.17 3.16
CA ILE A 321 11.38 -30.41 4.15
C ILE A 321 11.88 -29.05 4.61
N LEU A 322 11.75 -28.76 5.91
CA LEU A 322 12.18 -27.47 6.46
C LEU A 322 13.71 -27.33 6.44
N PRO A 323 14.24 -26.12 6.17
CA PRO A 323 15.66 -25.91 5.93
C PRO A 323 16.53 -26.05 7.19
N TYR A 324 16.04 -25.72 8.38
CA TYR A 324 16.85 -25.74 9.60
C TYR A 324 16.74 -27.08 10.33
N SER A 325 15.52 -27.55 10.62
CA SER A 325 15.28 -28.80 11.34
C SER A 325 15.46 -30.05 10.47
N LYS A 326 15.34 -29.91 9.13
CA LYS A 326 15.26 -31.02 8.17
C LYS A 326 14.07 -31.95 8.38
N GLU A 327 13.07 -31.51 9.14
CA GLU A 327 11.84 -32.25 9.36
C GLU A 327 10.85 -32.04 8.20
N THR A 328 10.04 -33.06 7.94
CA THR A 328 8.91 -32.95 7.01
C THR A 328 7.82 -32.09 7.65
N PHE A 329 7.32 -31.11 6.91
CA PHE A 329 6.30 -30.17 7.37
C PHE A 329 5.15 -30.05 6.37
N HIS A 330 3.95 -29.84 6.91
CA HIS A 330 2.72 -29.62 6.16
C HIS A 330 1.79 -28.70 6.95
N VAL A 331 0.77 -28.15 6.29
CA VAL A 331 -0.22 -27.26 6.93
C VAL A 331 -1.51 -28.06 7.17
N PRO A 332 -2.02 -28.16 8.42
CA PRO A 332 -3.29 -28.84 8.71
C PRO A 332 -4.51 -28.12 8.12
N ALA A 333 -5.54 -28.86 7.70
CA ALA A 333 -6.75 -28.26 7.13
C ALA A 333 -7.63 -27.52 8.17
N ASN A 334 -7.50 -27.83 9.46
CA ASN A 334 -8.21 -27.18 10.57
C ASN A 334 -7.53 -25.90 11.10
N LEU A 335 -6.45 -25.44 10.47
CA LEU A 335 -5.82 -24.16 10.75
C LEU A 335 -6.41 -23.06 9.84
N TYR A 336 -6.75 -21.89 10.37
CA TYR A 336 -7.24 -20.75 9.61
C TYR A 336 -6.28 -19.58 9.74
N LEU A 337 -6.03 -18.86 8.65
CA LEU A 337 -5.22 -17.65 8.62
C LEU A 337 -6.14 -16.44 8.46
N LEU A 338 -6.05 -15.50 9.39
CA LEU A 338 -6.84 -14.28 9.42
C LEU A 338 -5.92 -13.06 9.47
N GLY A 339 -5.71 -12.43 8.31
CA GLY A 339 -4.90 -11.23 8.18
C GLY A 339 -5.71 -9.95 8.38
N THR A 340 -5.07 -8.88 8.85
CA THR A 340 -5.57 -7.50 8.69
C THR A 340 -4.59 -6.70 7.83
N MET A 341 -5.13 -5.80 7.00
CA MET A 341 -4.35 -4.96 6.11
C MET A 341 -4.88 -3.53 6.11
N ASN A 342 -4.05 -2.55 6.44
CA ASN A 342 -4.37 -1.14 6.19
C ASN A 342 -4.03 -0.79 4.75
N THR A 343 -5.02 -0.32 3.98
CA THR A 343 -4.83 0.03 2.57
C THR A 343 -4.33 1.45 2.36
N ALA A 344 -4.57 2.36 3.30
CA ALA A 344 -4.11 3.75 3.20
C ALA A 344 -2.59 3.90 3.46
N ASP A 345 -1.94 2.87 3.99
CA ASP A 345 -0.53 2.93 4.38
C ASP A 345 0.39 2.79 3.16
N ARG A 346 0.77 3.95 2.59
CA ARG A 346 1.64 4.06 1.41
C ARG A 346 3.07 3.58 1.66
N SER A 347 3.44 3.27 2.90
CA SER A 347 4.77 2.79 3.29
C SER A 347 4.91 1.26 3.27
N THR A 348 3.82 0.55 2.92
CA THR A 348 3.75 -0.92 2.96
C THR A 348 4.11 -1.58 1.64
N GLU A 349 4.63 -2.80 1.70
CA GLU A 349 4.92 -3.58 0.50
C GLU A 349 3.59 -4.01 -0.14
N SER A 350 3.45 -3.81 -1.46
CA SER A 350 2.29 -4.33 -2.20
C SER A 350 2.28 -5.86 -2.08
N LEU A 351 1.13 -6.43 -1.70
CA LEU A 351 1.00 -7.88 -1.58
C LEU A 351 1.35 -8.57 -2.90
N ASP A 352 2.34 -9.48 -2.87
CA ASP A 352 2.74 -10.26 -4.03
C ASP A 352 1.54 -11.02 -4.65
N ILE A 353 1.48 -11.08 -5.98
CA ILE A 353 0.38 -11.70 -6.74
C ILE A 353 0.18 -13.16 -6.33
N ALA A 354 1.26 -13.89 -6.04
CA ALA A 354 1.20 -15.28 -5.64
C ALA A 354 0.57 -15.41 -4.24
N LEU A 355 0.78 -14.47 -3.33
CA LEU A 355 0.07 -14.50 -2.04
C LEU A 355 -1.37 -14.04 -2.19
N ARG A 356 -1.63 -13.01 -3.00
CA ARG A 356 -2.99 -12.54 -3.28
C ARG A 356 -3.91 -13.67 -3.74
N ARG A 357 -3.49 -14.54 -4.66
CA ARG A 357 -4.34 -15.67 -5.13
C ARG A 357 -4.67 -16.72 -4.05
N ARG A 358 -4.00 -16.68 -2.88
CA ARG A 358 -4.09 -17.69 -1.82
C ARG A 358 -4.89 -17.21 -0.61
N PHE A 359 -5.23 -15.93 -0.57
CA PHE A 359 -6.11 -15.33 0.41
C PHE A 359 -7.41 -14.89 -0.26
N SER A 360 -8.51 -15.01 0.48
CA SER A 360 -9.73 -14.26 0.19
C SER A 360 -9.62 -12.88 0.82
N PHE A 361 -10.17 -11.86 0.16
CA PHE A 361 -10.13 -10.48 0.64
C PHE A 361 -11.55 -10.06 0.99
N LEU A 362 -11.71 -9.49 2.19
CA LEU A 362 -12.98 -8.93 2.64
C LEU A 362 -12.72 -7.48 3.03
N GLU A 363 -13.36 -6.57 2.30
CA GLU A 363 -13.27 -5.15 2.59
C GLU A 363 -14.05 -4.82 3.87
N VAL A 364 -13.46 -3.97 4.70
CA VAL A 364 -14.08 -3.34 5.87
C VAL A 364 -14.08 -1.83 5.62
N PRO A 365 -15.09 -1.31 4.89
CA PRO A 365 -15.15 0.10 4.52
C PRO A 365 -15.51 0.97 5.72
N SER A 366 -15.33 2.27 5.58
CA SER A 366 -15.89 3.22 6.54
C SER A 366 -17.40 3.31 6.36
N ASP A 367 -18.15 3.03 7.43
CA ASP A 367 -19.60 3.18 7.46
C ASP A 367 -20.04 4.28 8.42
N HIS A 368 -20.33 5.47 7.88
CA HIS A 368 -20.82 6.61 8.65
C HIS A 368 -22.17 6.33 9.33
N ARG A 369 -22.99 5.42 8.78
CA ARG A 369 -24.32 5.05 9.30
C ARG A 369 -24.24 4.27 10.61
N LEU A 370 -23.04 3.89 11.04
CA LEU A 370 -22.79 3.32 12.36
C LEU A 370 -22.71 4.38 13.45
N ILE A 371 -22.45 5.66 13.12
CA ILE A 371 -22.35 6.73 14.12
C ILE A 371 -23.67 6.89 14.90
N PRO A 372 -24.86 7.00 14.26
CA PRO A 372 -26.13 7.07 15.00
C PRO A 372 -26.44 5.86 15.88
N LYS A 373 -25.81 4.71 15.61
CA LYS A 373 -26.09 3.43 16.28
C LYS A 373 -25.13 3.15 17.42
N LEU A 374 -23.87 3.55 17.27
CA LEU A 374 -22.76 3.11 18.13
C LEU A 374 -22.03 4.26 18.82
N ALA A 375 -22.14 5.50 18.33
CA ALA A 375 -21.46 6.62 18.95
C ALA A 375 -22.11 6.99 20.30
N ARG A 376 -21.30 7.46 21.25
CA ARG A 376 -21.79 7.98 22.54
C ARG A 376 -22.75 9.14 22.35
N ALA A 377 -22.40 10.05 21.43
CA ALA A 377 -23.29 11.09 20.93
C ALA A 377 -23.18 11.17 19.41
N PRO A 378 -24.29 11.10 18.65
CA PRO A 378 -24.27 11.32 17.20
C PRO A 378 -24.09 12.79 16.81
N MET A 379 -24.29 13.69 17.77
CA MET A 379 -24.17 15.14 17.63
C MET A 379 -23.17 15.66 18.66
N ALA A 380 -22.21 16.48 18.25
CA ALA A 380 -21.29 17.18 19.16
C ALA A 380 -21.50 18.69 19.04
N ALA A 381 -22.04 19.32 20.08
CA ALA A 381 -22.35 20.77 20.10
C ALA A 381 -23.13 21.26 18.86
N GLY A 382 -24.06 20.45 18.34
CA GLY A 382 -24.84 20.78 17.14
C GLY A 382 -24.20 20.38 15.80
N VAL A 383 -22.99 19.82 15.81
CA VAL A 383 -22.34 19.21 14.64
C VAL A 383 -22.85 17.78 14.43
N ASP A 384 -23.36 17.48 13.25
CA ASP A 384 -23.81 16.16 12.82
C ASP A 384 -22.61 15.33 12.37
N LEU A 385 -22.20 14.36 13.20
CA LEU A 385 -20.98 13.59 12.97
C LEU A 385 -21.11 12.61 11.80
N GLU A 386 -22.32 12.12 11.53
CA GLU A 386 -22.59 11.26 10.38
C GLU A 386 -22.38 12.04 9.07
N LYS A 387 -23.02 13.21 8.94
CA LYS A 387 -22.87 14.06 7.75
C LYS A 387 -21.45 14.57 7.57
N LEU A 388 -20.78 14.90 8.67
CA LEU A 388 -19.40 15.35 8.65
C LEU A 388 -18.48 14.27 8.07
N LEU A 389 -18.56 13.04 8.59
CA LEU A 389 -17.74 11.94 8.11
C LEU A 389 -18.06 11.58 6.65
N LEU A 390 -19.35 11.49 6.30
CA LEU A 390 -19.79 11.23 4.91
C LEU A 390 -19.18 12.26 3.95
N THR A 391 -19.34 13.54 4.25
CA THR A 391 -18.86 14.63 3.38
C THR A 391 -17.34 14.64 3.22
N ILE A 392 -16.60 14.38 4.32
CA ILE A 392 -15.13 14.26 4.26
C ILE A 392 -14.74 13.07 3.37
N ASN A 393 -15.39 11.93 3.54
CA ASN A 393 -15.09 10.71 2.78
C ASN A 393 -15.42 10.84 1.29
N ASP A 394 -16.56 11.43 0.93
CA ASP A 394 -16.92 11.68 -0.47
C ASP A 394 -15.87 12.55 -1.18
N ARG A 395 -15.36 13.56 -0.48
CA ARG A 395 -14.32 14.45 -1.01
C ARG A 395 -12.95 13.76 -1.09
N LEU A 396 -12.62 12.91 -0.11
CA LEU A 396 -11.38 12.12 -0.12
C LEU A 396 -11.37 11.14 -1.29
N GLU A 397 -12.48 10.46 -1.52
CA GLU A 397 -12.64 9.53 -2.64
C GLU A 397 -12.54 10.23 -4.00
N ALA A 398 -13.11 11.43 -4.11
CA ALA A 398 -13.01 12.22 -5.34
C ALA A 398 -11.58 12.74 -5.63
N LEU A 399 -10.78 13.06 -4.59
CA LEU A 399 -9.42 13.57 -4.76
C LEU A 399 -8.33 12.50 -4.76
N LEU A 400 -8.61 11.35 -4.15
CA LEU A 400 -7.71 10.21 -4.01
C LEU A 400 -8.46 8.97 -4.50
N ASP A 401 -9.11 8.25 -3.59
CA ASP A 401 -9.78 6.98 -3.84
C ASP A 401 -10.58 6.47 -2.60
N GLU A 402 -11.29 5.35 -2.77
CA GLU A 402 -12.08 4.68 -1.73
C GLU A 402 -11.24 4.19 -0.52
N GLN A 403 -9.95 3.90 -0.71
CA GLN A 403 -9.02 3.41 0.32
C GLN A 403 -8.49 4.54 1.21
N ALA A 404 -8.57 5.79 0.75
CA ALA A 404 -8.22 6.99 1.50
C ALA A 404 -9.33 7.45 2.48
N ARG A 405 -10.52 6.83 2.47
CA ARG A 405 -11.62 7.18 3.38
C ARG A 405 -11.17 7.11 4.85
N ILE A 406 -11.75 7.95 5.71
CA ILE A 406 -11.53 7.94 7.15
C ILE A 406 -12.52 7.00 7.81
N GLY A 407 -12.04 6.13 8.70
CA GLY A 407 -12.86 5.20 9.46
C GLY A 407 -13.75 5.85 10.53
N HIS A 408 -14.96 5.33 10.69
CA HIS A 408 -15.94 5.79 11.68
C HIS A 408 -15.50 5.63 13.14
N ALA A 409 -14.51 4.77 13.46
CA ALA A 409 -14.07 4.55 14.83
C ALA A 409 -13.55 5.84 15.50
N TYR A 410 -12.98 6.77 14.74
CA TYR A 410 -12.53 8.08 15.25
C TYR A 410 -13.69 8.92 15.82
N PHE A 411 -14.92 8.69 15.36
CA PHE A 411 -16.10 9.49 15.70
C PHE A 411 -16.96 8.86 16.81
N LEU A 412 -16.71 7.60 17.21
CA LEU A 412 -17.60 6.88 18.13
C LEU A 412 -17.57 7.39 19.58
N ASN A 413 -16.46 8.01 20.01
CA ASN A 413 -16.27 8.46 21.39
C ASN A 413 -16.31 10.00 21.53
N ILE A 414 -16.83 10.72 20.53
CA ILE A 414 -16.99 12.17 20.59
C ILE A 414 -18.29 12.49 21.32
N GLU A 415 -18.23 13.26 22.41
CA GLU A 415 -19.42 13.70 23.15
C GLU A 415 -19.67 15.21 22.99
N ASP A 416 -18.61 16.01 22.87
CA ASP A 416 -18.71 17.46 22.77
C ASP A 416 -17.75 18.07 21.73
N LEU A 417 -17.70 19.41 21.67
CA LEU A 417 -16.86 20.14 20.73
C LEU A 417 -15.37 19.97 21.03
N ASP A 418 -14.97 19.82 22.29
CA ASP A 418 -13.57 19.69 22.67
C ASP A 418 -13.05 18.29 22.31
N ASP A 419 -13.87 17.25 22.45
CA ASP A 419 -13.58 15.92 21.91
C ASP A 419 -13.43 15.96 20.38
N LEU A 420 -14.36 16.63 19.68
CA LEU A 420 -14.33 16.76 18.22
C LEU A 420 -13.06 17.47 17.76
N ARG A 421 -12.69 18.57 18.42
CA ARG A 421 -11.43 19.28 18.22
C ARG A 421 -10.23 18.37 18.45
N GLY A 422 -10.21 17.62 19.56
CA GLY A 422 -9.15 16.68 19.88
C GLY A 422 -8.96 15.62 18.81
N VAL A 423 -10.06 15.02 18.32
CA VAL A 423 -10.02 14.04 17.23
C VAL A 423 -9.46 14.66 15.95
N PHE A 424 -9.86 15.89 15.61
CA PHE A 424 -9.33 16.56 14.42
C PHE A 424 -7.85 16.92 14.55
N GLU A 425 -7.42 17.43 15.69
CA GLU A 425 -6.04 17.85 15.92
C GLU A 425 -5.07 16.67 15.95
N LEU A 426 -5.46 15.57 16.59
CA LEU A 426 -4.57 14.43 16.86
C LEU A 426 -4.65 13.31 15.83
N HIS A 427 -5.77 13.19 15.10
CA HIS A 427 -5.98 12.07 14.17
C HIS A 427 -6.29 12.54 12.74
N ILE A 428 -7.33 13.35 12.55
CA ILE A 428 -7.83 13.68 11.20
C ILE A 428 -6.85 14.58 10.42
N LEU A 429 -6.45 15.72 11.00
CA LEU A 429 -5.55 16.66 10.31
C LEU A 429 -4.15 16.08 10.06
N PRO A 430 -3.52 15.33 11.00
CA PRO A 430 -2.27 14.62 10.71
C PRO A 430 -2.41 13.64 9.53
N LEU A 431 -3.49 12.85 9.48
CA LEU A 431 -3.75 11.92 8.39
C LEU A 431 -3.93 12.63 7.05
N LEU A 432 -4.72 13.70 7.01
CA LEU A 432 -4.90 14.52 5.81
C LEU A 432 -3.58 15.16 5.35
N ARG A 433 -2.73 15.61 6.27
CA ARG A 433 -1.39 16.13 5.94
C ARG A 433 -0.52 15.06 5.30
N GLU A 434 -0.59 13.83 5.76
CA GLU A 434 0.14 12.71 5.18
C GLU A 434 -0.38 12.38 3.77
N TYR A 435 -1.71 12.26 3.61
CA TYR A 435 -2.34 11.97 2.32
C TYR A 435 -1.98 12.99 1.24
N PHE A 436 -1.92 14.27 1.61
CA PHE A 436 -1.68 15.38 0.69
C PHE A 436 -0.26 15.95 0.78
N TYR A 437 0.70 15.28 1.43
CA TYR A 437 2.09 15.74 1.55
C TYR A 437 2.23 17.20 2.02
N HIS A 438 1.43 17.58 3.03
CA HIS A 438 1.33 18.94 3.57
C HIS A 438 0.75 20.02 2.62
N ASP A 439 0.12 19.63 1.51
CA ASP A 439 -0.64 20.55 0.66
C ASP A 439 -1.94 21.00 1.36
N VAL A 440 -1.85 22.15 2.05
CA VAL A 440 -2.97 22.73 2.79
C VAL A 440 -4.12 23.15 1.88
N ALA A 441 -3.85 23.48 0.60
CA ALA A 441 -4.91 23.86 -0.32
C ALA A 441 -5.84 22.67 -0.60
N LYS A 442 -5.27 21.48 -0.80
CA LYS A 442 -6.04 20.23 -0.95
C LYS A 442 -6.79 19.84 0.32
N ILE A 443 -6.19 20.04 1.50
CA ILE A 443 -6.90 19.86 2.77
C ILE A 443 -8.10 20.82 2.87
N GLY A 444 -7.95 22.05 2.38
CA GLY A 444 -9.04 23.02 2.26
C GLY A 444 -10.16 22.60 1.30
N LEU A 445 -9.87 21.81 0.26
CA LEU A 445 -10.90 21.21 -0.60
C LEU A 445 -11.73 20.17 0.15
N ILE A 446 -11.14 19.48 1.14
CA ILE A 446 -11.83 18.50 1.98
C ILE A 446 -12.65 19.17 3.08
N LEU A 447 -12.06 20.12 3.82
CA LEU A 447 -12.62 20.68 5.06
C LEU A 447 -13.28 22.06 4.88
N GLY A 448 -13.09 22.71 3.73
CA GLY A 448 -13.62 24.04 3.47
C GLY A 448 -12.74 25.18 4.01
N ARG A 449 -13.15 26.42 3.67
CA ARG A 449 -12.37 27.64 3.95
C ARG A 449 -12.17 27.90 5.44
N SER A 450 -13.08 27.46 6.28
CA SER A 450 -13.07 27.72 7.72
C SER A 450 -11.86 27.09 8.42
N PHE A 451 -11.32 26.00 7.86
CA PHE A 451 -10.12 25.32 8.36
C PHE A 451 -8.81 25.90 7.84
N VAL A 452 -8.86 26.82 6.88
CA VAL A 452 -7.68 27.31 6.16
C VAL A 452 -7.62 28.83 6.17
N VAL A 453 -6.46 29.37 6.56
CA VAL A 453 -6.16 30.80 6.46
C VAL A 453 -5.25 31.01 5.25
N ASP A 454 -5.64 31.97 4.41
CA ASP A 454 -4.80 32.47 3.33
C ASP A 454 -3.71 33.37 3.94
N ASP A 455 -2.45 33.01 3.72
CA ASP A 455 -1.28 33.77 4.18
C ASP A 455 -1.04 34.96 3.23
N VAL A 456 -2.10 35.75 2.97
CA VAL A 456 -2.04 36.93 2.11
C VAL A 456 -1.23 38.00 2.83
N GLY A 457 0.05 38.10 2.53
CA GLY A 457 0.84 39.28 2.89
C GLY A 457 2.28 39.03 3.32
N MET A 458 2.72 37.79 3.55
CA MET A 458 4.14 37.52 3.78
C MET A 458 4.90 37.44 2.45
N LYS A 459 5.32 38.59 1.91
CA LYS A 459 6.45 38.62 0.96
C LYS A 459 7.62 37.92 1.64
N THR A 460 7.90 36.69 1.22
CA THR A 460 9.01 35.94 1.78
C THR A 460 10.28 36.50 1.17
N SER A 461 11.07 37.19 1.98
CA SER A 461 12.43 37.56 1.57
C SER A 461 13.29 36.30 1.67
N PHE A 462 13.71 35.77 0.53
CA PHE A 462 14.72 34.73 0.51
C PHE A 462 16.10 35.32 0.84
N ALA A 463 17.04 34.47 1.26
CA ALA A 463 18.44 34.88 1.42
C ALA A 463 19.02 35.32 0.07
N ASP A 464 20.06 36.16 0.11
CA ASP A 464 20.77 36.65 -1.07
C ASP A 464 21.46 35.49 -1.80
N PHE A 465 20.75 34.89 -2.73
CA PHE A 465 21.13 33.71 -3.49
C PHE A 465 20.49 33.77 -4.87
N ASP A 466 21.31 33.64 -5.91
CA ASP A 466 20.87 33.70 -7.30
C ASP A 466 20.16 32.39 -7.69
N HIS A 467 18.87 32.31 -7.35
CA HIS A 467 17.99 31.20 -7.73
C HIS A 467 16.96 31.67 -8.76
N PRO A 468 16.87 31.03 -9.94
CA PRO A 468 16.05 31.50 -11.05
C PRO A 468 14.55 31.60 -10.76
N HIS A 469 14.08 30.97 -9.68
CA HIS A 469 12.66 30.98 -9.28
C HIS A 469 12.40 31.72 -7.96
N ALA A 470 13.38 32.41 -7.38
CA ALA A 470 13.23 33.10 -6.09
C ALA A 470 12.05 34.09 -6.10
N GLU A 471 11.89 34.83 -7.19
CA GLU A 471 10.80 35.79 -7.37
C GLU A 471 9.43 35.09 -7.46
N ALA A 472 9.31 34.03 -8.26
CA ALA A 472 8.06 33.25 -8.37
C ALA A 472 7.66 32.60 -7.03
N MET A 473 8.61 32.02 -6.30
CA MET A 473 8.36 31.42 -4.98
C MET A 473 8.03 32.46 -3.90
N SER A 474 8.38 33.73 -4.11
CA SER A 474 8.05 34.84 -3.20
C SER A 474 6.61 35.32 -3.35
N HIS A 475 6.01 35.07 -4.51
CA HIS A 475 4.65 35.46 -4.88
C HIS A 475 3.63 34.31 -4.81
N GLN A 476 4.09 33.09 -4.53
CA GLN A 476 3.20 31.94 -4.41
C GLN A 476 2.25 32.10 -3.22
N ARG A 477 0.95 31.93 -3.48
CA ARG A 477 -0.09 31.97 -2.46
C ARG A 477 0.10 30.79 -1.51
N ARG A 478 0.22 31.05 -0.20
CA ARG A 478 0.43 30.03 0.82
C ARG A 478 -0.82 29.92 1.69
N PHE A 479 -1.14 28.70 2.05
CA PHE A 479 -2.26 28.40 2.93
C PHE A 479 -1.72 27.79 4.23
N ARG A 480 -2.35 28.12 5.35
CA ARG A 480 -2.05 27.50 6.65
C ARG A 480 -3.33 26.98 7.28
N LEU A 481 -3.23 25.86 7.99
CA LEU A 481 -4.36 25.36 8.77
C LEU A 481 -4.60 26.27 9.97
N ARG A 482 -5.85 26.61 10.22
CA ARG A 482 -6.26 27.33 11.42
C ARG A 482 -6.05 26.43 12.64
N PRO A 483 -5.53 26.93 13.77
CA PRO A 483 -5.40 26.13 14.98
C PRO A 483 -6.75 25.56 15.41
N VAL A 484 -6.81 24.26 15.72
CA VAL A 484 -8.08 23.56 15.99
C VAL A 484 -8.80 24.12 17.21
N ARG A 485 -8.05 24.58 18.22
CA ARG A 485 -8.57 25.30 19.40
C ARG A 485 -9.34 26.59 19.05
N GLU A 486 -9.14 27.16 17.87
CA GLU A 486 -9.83 28.36 17.38
C GLU A 486 -11.05 28.02 16.52
N LEU A 487 -11.29 26.75 16.21
CA LEU A 487 -12.45 26.30 15.43
C LEU A 487 -13.68 26.20 16.34
N VAL A 488 -14.79 26.81 15.97
CA VAL A 488 -16.09 26.68 16.65
C VAL A 488 -17.00 25.70 15.91
N GLU A 489 -18.11 25.30 16.52
CA GLU A 489 -19.09 24.36 15.94
C GLU A 489 -19.51 24.75 14.52
N ARG A 490 -19.68 26.05 14.25
CA ARG A 490 -20.00 26.58 12.93
C ARG A 490 -18.98 26.18 11.86
N ASP A 491 -17.69 26.18 12.18
CA ASP A 491 -16.65 25.84 11.22
C ASP A 491 -16.76 24.37 10.78
N PHE A 492 -17.15 23.47 11.69
CA PHE A 492 -17.39 22.05 11.40
C PHE A 492 -18.69 21.84 10.63
N ILE A 493 -19.76 22.57 10.96
CA ILE A 493 -21.04 22.49 10.24
C ILE A 493 -20.85 22.92 8.77
N GLN A 494 -20.05 23.96 8.53
CA GLN A 494 -19.73 24.44 7.19
C GLN A 494 -19.00 23.42 6.29
N VAL A 495 -18.48 22.32 6.85
CA VAL A 495 -17.92 21.23 6.06
C VAL A 495 -19.02 20.59 5.20
N TYR A 496 -20.20 20.35 5.76
CA TYR A 496 -21.32 19.68 5.08
C TYR A 496 -22.50 20.60 4.76
N ASP A 497 -22.53 21.80 5.33
CA ASP A 497 -23.52 22.85 5.04
C ASP A 497 -22.81 24.21 4.80
N PRO A 498 -22.30 24.46 3.58
CA PRO A 498 -21.48 25.64 3.29
C PRO A 498 -22.19 26.99 3.49
N GLU A 499 -23.52 27.01 3.60
CA GLU A 499 -24.33 28.24 3.73
C GLU A 499 -24.67 28.59 5.20
N TYR A 500 -24.33 27.72 6.16
CA TYR A 500 -24.55 27.90 7.60
C TYR A 500 -23.70 29.03 8.20
#